data_AF-A0A533XEJ9-F1
#
_entry.id   AF-A0A533XEJ9-F1
#
_cell.length_a   1.000
_cell.length_b   1.000
_cell.length_c   1.000
_cell.angle_alpha   90.00
_cell.angle_beta   90.00
_cell.angle_gamma   90.00
#
_symmetry.space_group_name_H-M   'P 1'
#
loop_
_entity.id
_entity.type
_entity.pdbx_description
1 polymer ?
#
loop_
_entity_poly.entity_id
_entity_poly.type
_entity_poly.pdbx_seq_one_letter_code
_entity_poly.pdbx_strand_id
1 'polypeptide(L)'
;MAASSSIDPKAVGLKVGIEVHQQLATKKKLFCSCPIVKSETLPLQFERRLRPTQSELGHIDPAAVFEFAKGKSNVYRWNPESSCLVEADEEPPHKMNEEAIDTSILIAQLLHSNVVDEIHVMRKIVIDGSNTSGFQRTAVIALGGELSVEGEEVGVQTVTLEEDAARILGEDAHSRFFALDRLGVPLVEISLDPIMGTPEQVEKAALYLGRALRSTGRVARGLGTIRQDLNISTTGGSVVEVKGVQKLNLLAKVIVYELTRQVGLGKIAADIKKRGIRRVRCTTKDVTDLFRSATSKVLVKSVKSGERVVCVSAEGLAGLLGYEPYEGIRLGKELAEIARANSLGGVIHSDEFGRQGVSKEEAEELEKAMGAGKGSAFVLVAGDESKANGTAALLEARLGQALEGVPGETRAATEEGETRYMRPRPGPARMYPETDVPEIVVSPRRKE
;
A
#
# COMPACT_ATOMS: atom_id res chain seq x y z
N MET A 1 21.31 -16.60 -1.47
CA MET A 1 21.28 -16.49 -2.94
C MET A 1 19.89 -15.98 -3.29
N ALA A 2 19.76 -14.80 -3.91
CA ALA A 2 18.48 -14.36 -4.43
C ALA A 2 18.02 -15.39 -5.47
N ALA A 3 16.76 -15.84 -5.41
CA ALA A 3 16.20 -16.63 -6.49
C ALA A 3 16.31 -15.76 -7.76
N SER A 4 17.28 -16.05 -8.62
CA SER A 4 17.39 -15.37 -9.91
C SER A 4 16.14 -15.75 -10.68
N SER A 5 15.18 -14.84 -10.80
CA SER A 5 14.14 -15.02 -11.82
C SER A 5 14.87 -15.17 -13.15
N SER A 6 14.52 -16.17 -13.96
CA SER A 6 15.04 -16.34 -15.33
C SER A 6 14.62 -15.21 -16.29
N ILE A 7 14.03 -14.14 -15.75
CA ILE A 7 13.49 -12.99 -16.45
C ILE A 7 14.59 -11.92 -16.48
N ASP A 8 14.98 -11.50 -17.68
CA ASP A 8 15.85 -10.33 -17.88
C ASP A 8 15.03 -9.04 -17.64
N PRO A 9 15.36 -8.24 -16.61
CA PRO A 9 14.66 -7.00 -16.31
C PRO A 9 14.65 -6.00 -17.47
N LYS A 10 15.71 -5.95 -18.28
CA LYS A 10 15.79 -5.04 -19.43
C LYS A 10 14.87 -5.49 -20.55
N ALA A 11 14.80 -6.79 -20.83
CA ALA A 11 13.95 -7.35 -21.88
C ALA A 11 12.45 -7.11 -21.62
N VAL A 12 12.03 -7.04 -20.36
CA VAL A 12 10.64 -6.72 -19.98
C VAL A 12 10.41 -5.24 -19.71
N GLY A 13 11.44 -4.40 -19.88
CA GLY A 13 11.39 -2.95 -19.67
C GLY A 13 11.01 -2.57 -18.25
N LEU A 14 11.68 -3.18 -17.26
CA LEU A 14 11.52 -2.83 -15.85
C LEU A 14 11.80 -1.33 -15.64
N LYS A 15 10.86 -0.66 -14.96
CA LYS A 15 11.03 0.71 -14.46
C LYS A 15 10.68 0.73 -12.98
N VAL A 16 11.58 1.29 -12.17
CA VAL A 16 11.39 1.39 -10.72
C VAL A 16 11.57 2.84 -10.28
N GLY A 17 10.50 3.48 -9.83
CA GLY A 17 10.58 4.70 -9.03
C GLY A 17 10.83 4.34 -7.56
N ILE A 18 11.58 5.17 -6.85
CA ILE A 18 11.83 4.99 -5.42
C ILE A 18 11.56 6.29 -4.68
N GLU A 19 10.83 6.18 -3.59
CA GLU A 19 10.53 7.24 -2.64
C GLU A 19 11.19 6.88 -1.31
N VAL A 20 12.12 7.70 -0.84
CA VAL A 20 12.83 7.48 0.44
C VAL A 20 12.31 8.44 1.48
N HIS A 21 11.72 7.90 2.53
CA HIS A 21 11.24 8.65 3.69
C HIS A 21 12.26 8.54 4.82
N GLN A 22 12.77 9.66 5.33
CA GLN A 22 13.78 9.71 6.38
C GLN A 22 13.37 10.69 7.47
N GLN A 23 13.29 10.22 8.72
CA GLN A 23 13.01 11.07 9.87
C GLN A 23 14.19 12.02 10.12
N LEU A 24 13.90 13.27 10.43
CA LEU A 24 14.88 14.27 10.82
C LEU A 24 15.16 14.19 12.33
N ALA A 25 16.39 14.49 12.74
CA ALA A 25 16.82 14.49 14.13
C ALA A 25 16.60 15.86 14.80
N THR A 26 15.41 16.43 14.65
CA THR A 26 15.04 17.72 15.23
C THR A 26 14.75 17.58 16.73
N LYS A 27 14.72 18.70 17.45
CA LYS A 27 14.38 18.70 18.89
C LYS A 27 12.89 18.52 19.14
N LYS A 28 12.07 18.98 18.21
CA LYS A 28 10.61 19.06 18.31
C LYS A 28 9.95 18.49 17.06
N LYS A 29 8.68 18.12 17.19
CA LYS A 29 7.84 17.71 16.07
C LYS A 29 7.59 18.85 15.07
N LEU A 30 6.97 18.52 13.93
CA LEU A 30 6.88 19.42 12.77
C LEU A 30 5.93 20.60 12.98
N PHE A 31 4.79 20.35 13.64
CA PHE A 31 3.71 21.34 13.83
C PHE A 31 3.29 21.50 15.29
N CYS A 32 4.14 21.13 16.25
CA CYS A 32 3.91 21.36 17.68
C CYS A 32 5.25 21.40 18.44
N SER A 33 5.20 21.75 19.73
CA SER A 33 6.40 21.84 20.57
C SER A 33 6.80 20.54 21.29
N CYS A 34 6.10 19.43 21.03
CA CYS A 34 6.41 18.15 21.69
C CYS A 34 7.79 17.63 21.29
N PRO A 35 8.55 17.06 22.25
CA PRO A 35 9.84 16.46 21.97
C PRO A 35 9.69 15.13 21.22
N ILE A 36 10.70 14.76 20.44
CA ILE A 36 10.73 13.48 19.71
C ILE A 36 11.29 12.41 20.65
N VAL A 37 10.41 11.78 21.44
CA VAL A 37 10.76 10.71 22.36
C VAL A 37 9.77 9.57 22.20
N LYS A 38 10.27 8.34 22.13
CA LYS A 38 9.44 7.14 22.17
C LYS A 38 9.02 6.88 23.61
N SER A 39 7.73 7.04 23.91
CA SER A 39 7.20 6.83 25.25
C SER A 39 7.23 5.36 25.66
N GLU A 40 7.71 5.11 26.88
CA GLU A 40 7.70 3.77 27.49
C GLU A 40 6.29 3.37 27.96
N THR A 41 5.54 4.35 28.45
CA THR A 41 4.15 4.18 28.91
C THR A 41 3.21 5.09 28.14
N LEU A 42 1.98 4.62 27.91
CA LEU A 42 0.94 5.35 27.19
C LEU A 42 -0.34 5.39 28.06
N PRO A 43 -0.38 6.25 29.08
CA PRO A 43 -1.42 6.22 30.12
C PRO A 43 -2.79 6.72 29.66
N LEU A 44 -2.83 7.51 28.58
CA LEU A 44 -4.05 8.12 28.06
C LEU A 44 -4.45 7.48 26.75
N GLN A 45 -5.76 7.40 26.50
CA GLN A 45 -6.28 6.90 25.23
C GLN A 45 -7.62 7.55 24.85
N PHE A 46 -7.91 7.55 23.55
CA PHE A 46 -9.21 7.93 22.98
C PHE A 46 -9.49 7.12 21.71
N GLU A 47 -10.77 7.00 21.33
CA GLU A 47 -11.20 6.29 20.12
C GLU A 47 -11.74 7.28 19.08
N ARG A 48 -11.43 7.03 17.80
CA ARG A 48 -11.92 7.83 16.68
C ARG A 48 -12.30 6.94 15.49
N ARG A 49 -13.23 7.43 14.68
CA ARG A 49 -13.62 6.81 13.40
C ARG A 49 -13.50 7.83 12.30
N LEU A 50 -12.58 7.58 11.38
CA LEU A 50 -12.39 8.42 10.20
C LEU A 50 -13.47 8.09 9.16
N ARG A 51 -13.87 9.10 8.38
CA ARG A 51 -14.86 8.97 7.31
C ARG A 51 -14.24 9.44 6.00
N PRO A 52 -14.49 8.74 4.88
CA PRO A 52 -14.13 9.25 3.57
C PRO A 52 -14.81 10.60 3.33
N THR A 53 -14.08 11.53 2.71
CA THR A 53 -14.60 12.81 2.26
C THR A 53 -14.38 12.95 0.75
N GLN A 54 -15.15 13.84 0.13
CA GLN A 54 -14.91 14.23 -1.25
C GLN A 54 -13.63 15.08 -1.33
N SER A 55 -12.85 14.87 -2.37
CA SER A 55 -11.76 15.77 -2.74
C SER A 55 -12.30 17.09 -3.31
N GLU A 56 -11.41 18.04 -3.59
CA GLU A 56 -11.76 19.29 -4.28
C GLU A 56 -12.47 19.06 -5.62
N LEU A 57 -12.23 17.91 -6.25
CA LEU A 57 -12.86 17.51 -7.52
C LEU A 57 -14.21 16.77 -7.31
N GLY A 58 -14.73 16.70 -6.08
CA GLY A 58 -16.00 16.03 -5.75
C GLY A 58 -15.93 14.50 -5.74
N HIS A 59 -14.76 13.91 -5.95
CA HIS A 59 -14.57 12.46 -6.01
C HIS A 59 -14.10 11.90 -4.66
N ILE A 60 -14.61 10.73 -4.28
CA ILE A 60 -14.12 9.99 -3.12
C ILE A 60 -13.06 9.01 -3.59
N ASP A 61 -11.92 8.98 -2.90
CA ASP A 61 -10.82 8.10 -3.25
C ASP A 61 -11.19 6.60 -3.05
N PRO A 62 -10.94 5.72 -4.04
CA PRO A 62 -11.28 4.30 -3.93
C PRO A 62 -10.59 3.56 -2.78
N ALA A 63 -9.34 3.89 -2.48
CA ALA A 63 -8.62 3.30 -1.35
C ALA A 63 -9.17 3.82 -0.01
N ALA A 64 -9.73 5.04 0.02
CA ALA A 64 -10.47 5.52 1.18
C ALA A 64 -11.81 4.78 1.36
N VAL A 65 -12.55 4.51 0.29
CA VAL A 65 -13.74 3.66 0.40
C VAL A 65 -13.36 2.26 0.89
N PHE A 66 -12.27 1.69 0.36
CA PHE A 66 -11.77 0.37 0.73
C PHE A 66 -11.37 0.28 2.21
N GLU A 67 -10.61 1.24 2.74
CA GLU A 67 -10.24 1.25 4.15
C GLU A 67 -11.44 1.48 5.07
N PHE A 68 -12.39 2.34 4.69
CA PHE A 68 -13.61 2.57 5.47
C PHE A 68 -14.51 1.33 5.54
N ALA A 69 -14.62 0.57 4.45
CA ALA A 69 -15.42 -0.65 4.38
C ALA A 69 -14.96 -1.74 5.38
N LYS A 70 -13.72 -1.68 5.87
CA LYS A 70 -13.21 -2.58 6.91
C LYS A 70 -13.91 -2.37 8.26
N GLY A 71 -14.53 -1.22 8.47
CA GLY A 71 -15.34 -0.92 9.66
C GLY A 71 -14.57 -0.89 10.97
N LYS A 72 -13.23 -0.75 10.93
CA LYS A 72 -12.40 -0.70 12.13
C LYS A 72 -12.42 0.70 12.75
N SER A 73 -12.46 0.79 14.07
CA SER A 73 -12.18 2.04 14.79
C SER A 73 -10.67 2.18 15.07
N ASN A 74 -10.25 3.41 15.38
CA ASN A 74 -8.85 3.73 15.68
C ASN A 74 -8.76 4.15 17.14
N VAL A 75 -8.00 3.41 17.93
CA VAL A 75 -7.72 3.72 19.33
C VAL A 75 -6.32 4.30 19.41
N TYR A 76 -6.24 5.57 19.81
CA TYR A 76 -4.99 6.30 19.96
C TYR A 76 -4.59 6.32 21.42
N ARG A 77 -3.35 5.92 21.69
CA ARG A 77 -2.73 5.96 23.01
C ARG A 77 -1.60 6.97 23.02
N TRP A 78 -1.45 7.71 24.10
CA TRP A 78 -0.48 8.79 24.16
C TRP A 78 -0.01 9.08 25.58
N ASN A 79 1.06 9.86 25.64
CA ASN A 79 1.67 10.34 26.87
C ASN A 79 1.93 11.86 26.72
N PRO A 80 1.54 12.69 27.70
CA PRO A 80 1.81 14.13 27.68
C PRO A 80 3.30 14.50 27.57
N GLU A 81 4.22 13.58 27.84
CA GLU A 81 5.66 13.81 27.65
C GLU A 81 6.07 13.93 26.17
N SER A 82 5.31 13.33 25.25
CA SER A 82 5.68 13.17 23.83
C SER A 82 4.60 13.62 22.85
N SER A 83 3.39 13.94 23.31
CA SER A 83 2.26 14.31 22.46
C SER A 83 1.36 15.35 23.14
N CYS A 84 0.67 16.17 22.35
CA CYS A 84 -0.25 17.20 22.84
C CYS A 84 -1.58 17.17 22.07
N LEU A 85 -2.37 18.25 22.22
CA LEU A 85 -3.68 18.38 21.57
C LEU A 85 -3.58 18.46 20.05
N VAL A 86 -2.47 18.96 19.50
CA VAL A 86 -2.24 18.99 18.05
C VAL A 86 -2.24 17.57 17.46
N GLU A 87 -1.51 16.63 18.07
CA GLU A 87 -1.52 15.23 17.64
C GLU A 87 -2.84 14.54 17.93
N ALA A 88 -3.59 14.99 18.94
CA ALA A 88 -4.93 14.48 19.21
C ALA A 88 -5.99 15.01 18.23
N ASP A 89 -5.65 15.98 17.38
CA ASP A 89 -6.56 16.73 16.52
C ASP A 89 -7.63 17.51 17.33
N GLU A 90 -7.20 18.10 18.45
CA GLU A 90 -8.00 18.91 19.39
C GLU A 90 -7.46 20.36 19.50
N GLU A 91 -6.42 20.70 18.75
CA GLU A 91 -5.83 22.04 18.64
C GLU A 91 -5.27 22.25 17.23
N PRO A 92 -5.43 23.44 16.62
CA PRO A 92 -4.81 23.74 15.33
C PRO A 92 -3.29 23.54 15.36
N PRO A 93 -2.67 23.12 14.24
CA PRO A 93 -1.21 23.00 14.14
C PRO A 93 -0.53 24.35 14.41
N HIS A 94 0.66 24.29 15.01
CA HIS A 94 1.52 25.46 15.17
C HIS A 94 2.28 25.74 13.86
N LYS A 95 3.13 26.78 13.87
CA LYS A 95 4.05 27.03 12.76
C LYS A 95 4.96 25.83 12.49
N MET A 96 5.28 25.62 11.22
CA MET A 96 6.19 24.58 10.79
C MET A 96 7.58 24.75 11.44
N ASN A 97 8.19 23.65 11.86
CA ASN A 97 9.45 23.64 12.58
C ASN A 97 10.62 24.15 11.71
N GLU A 98 11.21 25.29 12.09
CA GLU A 98 12.32 25.93 11.36
C GLU A 98 13.57 25.04 11.24
N GLU A 99 13.88 24.22 12.26
CA GLU A 99 15.01 23.28 12.22
C GLU A 99 14.79 22.20 11.16
N ALA A 100 13.53 21.77 10.99
CA ALA A 100 13.15 20.80 9.98
C ALA A 100 13.26 21.42 8.57
N ILE A 101 12.79 22.65 8.39
CA ILE A 101 12.89 23.39 7.12
C ILE A 101 14.36 23.55 6.71
N ASP A 102 15.21 24.06 7.62
CA ASP A 102 16.64 24.26 7.33
C ASP A 102 17.35 22.95 6.99
N THR A 103 16.98 21.86 7.68
CA THR A 103 17.53 20.53 7.39
C THR A 103 17.08 20.02 6.03
N SER A 104 15.83 20.25 5.64
CA SER A 104 15.33 19.88 4.31
C SER A 104 15.95 20.72 3.19
N ILE A 105 16.21 22.02 3.42
CA ILE A 105 16.95 22.88 2.48
C ILE A 105 18.39 22.37 2.30
N LEU A 106 19.07 22.03 3.40
CA LEU A 106 20.42 21.44 3.35
C LEU A 106 20.43 20.13 2.53
N ILE A 107 19.43 19.27 2.73
CA ILE A 107 19.28 18.02 1.96
C ILE A 107 19.01 18.32 0.48
N ALA A 108 18.16 19.30 0.18
CA ALA A 108 17.91 19.72 -1.20
C ALA A 108 19.18 20.22 -1.89
N GLN A 109 19.99 21.05 -1.22
CA GLN A 109 21.28 21.51 -1.75
C GLN A 109 22.26 20.34 -1.98
N LEU A 110 22.32 19.38 -1.06
CA LEU A 110 23.13 18.17 -1.19
C LEU A 110 22.76 17.33 -2.43
N LEU A 111 21.50 17.42 -2.86
CA LEU A 111 20.95 16.74 -4.04
C LEU A 111 20.89 17.67 -5.26
N HIS A 112 21.53 18.85 -5.21
CA HIS A 112 21.50 19.83 -6.28
C HIS A 112 20.07 20.22 -6.73
N SER A 113 19.10 20.15 -5.82
CA SER A 113 17.69 20.46 -6.07
C SER A 113 17.42 21.96 -5.99
N ASN A 114 16.40 22.42 -6.72
CA ASN A 114 15.98 23.82 -6.71
C ASN A 114 15.00 24.09 -5.58
N VAL A 115 15.45 24.79 -4.53
CA VAL A 115 14.62 25.16 -3.38
C VAL A 115 13.56 26.18 -3.77
N VAL A 116 12.30 25.93 -3.39
CA VAL A 116 11.17 26.81 -3.70
C VAL A 116 11.30 28.18 -3.01
N ASP A 117 10.69 29.22 -3.58
CA ASP A 117 10.65 30.56 -2.97
C ASP A 117 9.66 30.65 -1.80
N GLU A 118 8.62 29.80 -1.82
CA GLU A 118 7.55 29.78 -0.85
C GLU A 118 7.09 28.34 -0.60
N ILE A 119 7.00 27.97 0.66
CA ILE A 119 6.56 26.65 1.10
C ILE A 119 5.08 26.73 1.47
N HIS A 120 4.28 25.89 0.81
CA HIS A 120 2.85 25.73 1.06
C HIS A 120 2.58 24.35 1.66
N VAL A 121 1.89 24.31 2.79
CA VAL A 121 1.51 23.05 3.44
C VAL A 121 0.21 22.54 2.84
N MET A 122 0.19 21.26 2.51
CA MET A 122 -0.93 20.54 1.92
C MET A 122 -1.36 19.40 2.84
N ARG A 123 -2.65 19.04 2.81
CA ARG A 123 -3.23 17.90 3.50
C ARG A 123 -3.39 16.74 2.53
N LYS A 124 -2.57 15.71 2.66
CA LYS A 124 -2.65 14.45 1.92
C LYS A 124 -3.60 13.50 2.66
N ILE A 125 -4.75 13.16 2.08
CA ILE A 125 -5.78 12.32 2.74
C ILE A 125 -5.21 10.94 3.11
N VAL A 126 -5.31 10.57 4.40
CA VAL A 126 -4.85 9.30 4.99
C VAL A 126 -5.92 8.80 5.96
N ILE A 127 -6.70 7.81 5.55
CA ILE A 127 -7.85 7.35 6.34
C ILE A 127 -7.68 5.97 7.01
N ASP A 128 -6.47 5.41 6.96
CA ASP A 128 -6.17 4.13 7.62
C ASP A 128 -6.05 4.24 9.15
N GLY A 129 -6.17 5.45 9.68
CA GLY A 129 -6.09 5.75 11.11
C GLY A 129 -4.70 6.16 11.57
N SER A 130 -3.68 6.08 10.73
CA SER A 130 -2.31 6.42 11.14
C SER A 130 -2.09 7.92 11.38
N ASN A 131 -2.98 8.79 10.87
CA ASN A 131 -3.06 10.21 11.20
C ASN A 131 -4.43 10.48 11.87
N THR A 132 -4.43 11.11 13.04
CA THR A 132 -5.64 11.39 13.84
C THR A 132 -6.62 12.30 13.11
N SER A 133 -6.12 13.28 12.37
CA SER A 133 -6.88 14.23 11.56
C SER A 133 -7.44 13.64 10.26
N GLY A 134 -7.03 12.42 9.88
CA GLY A 134 -7.41 11.80 8.61
C GLY A 134 -6.63 12.31 7.40
N PHE A 135 -5.56 13.09 7.62
CA PHE A 135 -4.62 13.53 6.60
C PHE A 135 -3.22 13.71 7.17
N GLN A 136 -2.23 13.68 6.30
CA GLN A 136 -0.83 13.98 6.60
C GLN A 136 -0.49 15.37 6.05
N ARG A 137 0.05 16.25 6.89
CA ARG A 137 0.56 17.54 6.41
C ARG A 137 1.89 17.32 5.68
N THR A 138 1.97 17.82 4.46
CA THR A 138 3.08 17.63 3.52
C THR A 138 3.36 18.94 2.79
N ALA A 139 4.62 19.31 2.61
CA ALA A 139 5.00 20.49 1.84
C ALA A 139 6.17 20.20 0.89
N VAL A 140 6.14 20.74 -0.32
CA VAL A 140 7.27 20.68 -1.24
C VAL A 140 8.32 21.70 -0.81
N ILE A 141 9.57 21.24 -0.67
CA ILE A 141 10.73 22.08 -0.30
C ILE A 141 11.60 22.37 -1.52
N ALA A 142 11.78 21.39 -2.40
CA ALA A 142 12.58 21.56 -3.61
C ALA A 142 12.09 20.68 -4.76
N LEU A 143 12.43 21.11 -5.97
CA LEU A 143 12.06 20.47 -7.24
C LEU A 143 13.32 20.21 -8.09
N GLY A 144 13.34 19.09 -8.79
CA GLY A 144 14.47 18.68 -9.61
C GLY A 144 15.72 18.36 -8.77
N GLY A 145 16.83 18.10 -9.45
CA GLY A 145 18.13 17.79 -8.84
C GLY A 145 18.63 16.42 -9.28
N GLU A 146 19.72 15.98 -8.67
CA GLU A 146 20.42 14.77 -9.04
C GLU A 146 21.16 14.16 -7.85
N LEU A 147 21.23 12.83 -7.85
CA LEU A 147 22.01 12.01 -6.94
C LEU A 147 23.13 11.34 -7.74
N SER A 148 24.39 11.63 -7.39
CA SER A 148 25.54 10.95 -7.96
C SER A 148 25.77 9.58 -7.31
N VAL A 149 25.76 8.53 -8.12
CA VAL A 149 25.94 7.13 -7.71
C VAL A 149 27.08 6.52 -8.52
N GLU A 150 28.31 6.59 -7.98
CA GLU A 150 29.53 6.08 -8.63
C GLU A 150 29.77 6.63 -10.05
N GLY A 151 29.46 7.91 -10.25
CA GLY A 151 29.63 8.58 -11.54
C GLY A 151 28.44 8.45 -12.50
N GLU A 152 27.38 7.72 -12.10
CA GLU A 152 26.07 7.78 -12.77
C GLU A 152 25.16 8.76 -12.03
N GLU A 153 24.38 9.54 -12.77
CA GLU A 153 23.40 10.49 -12.20
C GLU A 153 22.00 9.85 -12.18
N VAL A 154 21.36 9.90 -11.01
CA VAL A 154 19.96 9.54 -10.84
C VAL A 154 19.19 10.82 -10.53
N GLY A 155 18.24 11.19 -11.39
CA GLY A 155 17.46 12.41 -11.20
C GLY A 155 16.62 12.38 -9.91
N VAL A 156 16.46 13.55 -9.30
CA VAL A 156 15.56 13.78 -8.16
C VAL A 156 14.38 14.59 -8.66
N GLN A 157 13.16 14.13 -8.40
CA GLN A 157 11.94 14.83 -8.81
C GLN A 157 11.55 15.88 -7.79
N THR A 158 11.43 15.46 -6.54
CA THR A 158 10.89 16.26 -5.44
C THR A 158 11.59 15.94 -4.13
N VAL A 159 11.79 16.99 -3.32
CA VAL A 159 12.11 16.88 -1.89
C VAL A 159 10.95 17.49 -1.12
N THR A 160 10.27 16.69 -0.31
CA THR A 160 9.10 17.07 0.48
C THR A 160 9.40 16.95 1.98
N LEU A 161 8.76 17.79 2.79
CA LEU A 161 8.79 17.74 4.24
C LEU A 161 7.37 17.47 4.75
N GLU A 162 7.21 16.37 5.48
CA GLU A 162 5.92 15.87 5.94
C GLU A 162 5.95 15.40 7.39
N GLU A 163 4.76 15.20 7.96
CA GLU A 163 4.60 14.55 9.26
C GLU A 163 4.75 13.02 9.13
N ASP A 164 5.53 12.38 10.00
CA ASP A 164 5.43 10.92 10.12
C ASP A 164 4.11 10.52 10.80
N ALA A 165 3.64 9.32 10.47
CA ALA A 165 2.39 8.76 10.97
C ALA A 165 2.56 8.14 12.37
N ALA A 166 1.45 7.97 13.07
CA ALA A 166 1.41 7.32 14.38
C ALA A 166 2.01 5.90 14.34
N ARG A 167 2.57 5.46 15.46
CA ARG A 167 3.19 4.13 15.55
C ARG A 167 2.12 3.07 15.78
N ILE A 168 2.06 2.06 14.91
CA ILE A 168 1.13 0.94 15.07
C ILE A 168 1.53 0.11 16.29
N LEU A 169 0.58 -0.11 17.20
CA LEU A 169 0.73 -0.98 18.37
C LEU A 169 0.16 -2.38 18.11
N GLY A 170 -0.77 -2.49 17.16
CA GLY A 170 -1.42 -3.73 16.77
C GLY A 170 -2.82 -3.47 16.22
N GLU A 171 -3.52 -4.54 15.89
CA GLU A 171 -4.94 -4.49 15.54
C GLU A 171 -5.65 -5.76 16.01
N ASP A 172 -6.95 -5.63 16.24
CA ASP A 172 -7.87 -6.75 16.42
C ASP A 172 -8.96 -6.73 15.33
N ALA A 173 -10.02 -7.50 15.54
CA ALA A 173 -11.13 -7.63 14.60
C ALA A 173 -11.94 -6.33 14.42
N HIS A 174 -11.93 -5.45 15.42
CA HIS A 174 -12.78 -4.25 15.49
C HIS A 174 -11.97 -2.95 15.53
N SER A 175 -10.73 -2.99 16.01
CA SER A 175 -9.94 -1.79 16.31
C SER A 175 -8.50 -1.90 15.82
N ARG A 176 -7.94 -0.75 15.43
CA ARG A 176 -6.50 -0.53 15.25
C ARG A 176 -5.98 0.29 16.41
N PHE A 177 -4.81 -0.07 16.93
CA PHE A 177 -4.20 0.61 18.07
C PHE A 177 -2.97 1.38 17.61
N PHE A 178 -2.90 2.67 17.93
CA PHE A 178 -1.81 3.56 17.56
C PHE A 178 -1.22 4.26 18.78
N ALA A 179 0.08 4.54 18.75
CA ALA A 179 0.75 5.44 19.67
C ALA A 179 1.05 6.78 18.98
N LEU A 180 0.73 7.89 19.65
CA LEU A 180 0.93 9.25 19.11
C LEU A 180 2.38 9.77 19.24
N ASP A 181 3.24 9.03 19.94
CA ASP A 181 4.65 9.39 20.16
C ASP A 181 5.42 9.70 18.86
N ARG A 182 5.09 8.99 17.78
CA ARG A 182 5.68 9.19 16.44
C ARG A 182 4.91 10.15 15.53
N LEU A 183 3.61 10.35 15.77
CA LEU A 183 2.80 11.23 14.92
C LEU A 183 3.37 12.65 14.95
N GLY A 184 3.62 13.24 13.79
CA GLY A 184 4.14 14.61 13.67
C GLY A 184 5.67 14.72 13.72
N VAL A 185 6.42 13.63 13.85
CA VAL A 185 7.88 13.65 13.71
C VAL A 185 8.25 14.15 12.30
N PRO A 186 9.16 15.12 12.12
CA PRO A 186 9.50 15.62 10.80
C PRO A 186 10.15 14.54 9.95
N LEU A 187 9.67 14.40 8.72
CA LEU A 187 10.06 13.37 7.78
C LEU A 187 10.34 14.03 6.43
N VAL A 188 11.54 13.84 5.89
CA VAL A 188 11.83 14.21 4.50
C VAL A 188 11.49 13.04 3.59
N GLU A 189 10.74 13.29 2.53
CA GLU A 189 10.48 12.33 1.46
C GLU A 189 11.21 12.81 0.19
N ILE A 190 11.95 11.90 -0.45
CA ILE A 190 12.77 12.19 -1.63
C ILE A 190 12.37 11.20 -2.72
N SER A 191 11.83 11.73 -3.81
CA SER A 191 11.35 10.94 -4.94
C SER A 191 12.38 11.01 -6.05
N LEU A 192 12.92 9.85 -6.45
CA LEU A 192 13.86 9.74 -7.56
C LEU A 192 13.13 9.50 -8.88
N ASP A 193 13.77 9.90 -9.97
CA ASP A 193 13.33 9.52 -11.31
C ASP A 193 13.30 7.98 -11.48
N PRO A 194 12.38 7.45 -12.30
CA PRO A 194 12.31 6.02 -12.55
C PRO A 194 13.63 5.46 -13.10
N ILE A 195 14.25 4.55 -12.35
CA ILE A 195 15.48 3.86 -12.73
C ILE A 195 15.12 2.74 -13.70
N MET A 196 15.60 2.85 -14.94
CA MET A 196 15.46 1.84 -16.00
C MET A 196 16.70 0.93 -16.00
N GLY A 197 16.74 0.00 -15.06
CA GLY A 197 17.95 -0.77 -14.76
C GLY A 197 17.67 -2.10 -14.07
N THR A 198 18.68 -2.62 -13.39
CA THR A 198 18.57 -3.84 -12.59
C THR A 198 18.11 -3.54 -11.16
N PRO A 199 17.51 -4.51 -10.45
CA PRO A 199 17.16 -4.37 -9.03
C PRO A 199 18.35 -3.90 -8.16
N GLU A 200 19.56 -4.32 -8.48
CA GLU A 200 20.79 -3.95 -7.78
C GLU A 200 21.15 -2.47 -7.98
N GLN A 201 20.87 -1.90 -9.16
CA GLN A 201 21.08 -0.47 -9.39
C GLN A 201 20.14 0.37 -8.52
N VAL A 202 18.88 -0.07 -8.34
CA VAL A 202 17.91 0.59 -7.45
C VAL A 202 18.38 0.51 -5.98
N GLU A 203 18.82 -0.67 -5.53
CA GLU A 203 19.35 -0.85 -4.18
C GLU A 203 20.59 0.03 -3.94
N LYS A 204 21.45 0.16 -4.94
CA LYS A 204 22.64 1.01 -4.89
C LYS A 204 22.27 2.50 -4.81
N ALA A 205 21.32 2.98 -5.61
CA ALA A 205 20.84 4.36 -5.52
C ALA A 205 20.27 4.66 -4.12
N ALA A 206 19.44 3.75 -3.58
CA ALA A 206 18.90 3.87 -2.23
C ALA A 206 20.01 3.89 -1.15
N LEU A 207 21.07 3.08 -1.32
CA LEU A 207 22.22 3.08 -0.43
C LEU A 207 22.96 4.41 -0.43
N TYR A 208 23.25 4.95 -1.62
CA TYR A 208 23.97 6.22 -1.78
C TYR A 208 23.16 7.38 -1.20
N LEU A 209 21.86 7.44 -1.49
CA LEU A 209 20.96 8.42 -0.88
C LEU A 209 20.95 8.31 0.65
N GLY A 210 20.79 7.10 1.19
CA GLY A 210 20.83 6.88 2.63
C GLY A 210 22.17 7.29 3.28
N ARG A 211 23.30 7.13 2.58
CA ARG A 211 24.62 7.60 3.03
C ARG A 211 24.73 9.12 3.01
N ALA A 212 24.28 9.76 1.93
CA ALA A 212 24.24 11.21 1.78
C ALA A 212 23.38 11.86 2.89
N LEU A 213 22.20 11.29 3.15
CA LEU A 213 21.35 11.73 4.25
C LEU A 213 22.04 11.61 5.60
N ARG A 214 22.74 10.49 5.85
CA ARG A 214 23.49 10.28 7.10
C ARG A 214 24.67 11.22 7.27
N SER A 215 25.34 11.64 6.19
CA SER A 215 26.47 12.56 6.26
C SER A 215 26.07 13.97 6.69
N THR A 216 24.79 14.34 6.58
CA THR A 216 24.29 15.61 7.13
C THR A 216 24.43 15.68 8.65
N GLY A 217 24.43 14.54 9.35
CA GLY A 217 24.36 14.49 10.81
C GLY A 217 23.02 14.95 11.39
N ARG A 218 22.01 15.25 10.56
CA ARG A 218 20.72 15.84 10.95
C ARG A 218 19.53 14.91 10.76
N VAL A 219 19.78 13.64 10.46
CA VAL A 219 18.74 12.61 10.29
C VAL A 219 18.73 11.63 11.46
N ALA A 220 17.54 11.19 11.84
CA ALA A 220 17.36 10.22 12.91
C ALA A 220 18.00 8.87 12.54
N ARG A 221 18.42 8.13 13.57
CA ARG A 221 19.08 6.82 13.42
C ARG A 221 18.33 5.77 14.23
N GLY A 222 18.36 4.55 13.71
CA GLY A 222 17.71 3.40 14.35
C GLY A 222 16.65 2.77 13.45
N LEU A 223 16.07 1.67 13.93
CA LEU A 223 15.03 0.96 13.19
C LEU A 223 13.78 1.84 13.04
N GLY A 224 13.18 1.83 11.84
CA GLY A 224 11.96 2.58 11.53
C GLY A 224 12.15 4.08 11.28
N THR A 225 13.38 4.58 11.31
CA THR A 225 13.68 6.00 11.00
C THR A 225 13.82 6.28 9.50
N ILE A 226 14.00 5.23 8.70
CA ILE A 226 14.06 5.30 7.24
C ILE A 226 13.15 4.22 6.64
N ARG A 227 12.44 4.56 5.57
CA ARG A 227 11.60 3.64 4.79
C ARG A 227 11.76 3.94 3.31
N GLN A 228 11.54 2.93 2.48
CA GLN A 228 11.48 3.06 1.03
C GLN A 228 10.14 2.53 0.53
N ASP A 229 9.49 3.33 -0.30
CA ASP A 229 8.33 2.93 -1.08
C ASP A 229 8.77 2.80 -2.55
N LEU A 230 8.28 1.79 -3.26
CA LEU A 230 8.69 1.46 -4.63
C LEU A 230 7.52 1.58 -5.59
N ASN A 231 7.74 2.18 -6.75
CA ASN A 231 6.79 2.22 -7.85
C ASN A 231 7.32 1.34 -8.99
N ILE A 232 6.80 0.11 -9.12
CA ILE A 232 7.35 -0.93 -10.02
C ILE A 232 6.41 -1.14 -11.21
N SER A 233 6.96 -1.12 -12.42
CA SER A 233 6.22 -1.43 -13.65
C SER A 233 7.07 -2.15 -14.68
N THR A 234 6.39 -2.82 -15.61
CA THR A 234 6.97 -3.48 -16.79
C THR A 234 6.29 -2.98 -18.06
N THR A 235 6.86 -3.26 -19.22
CA THR A 235 6.31 -2.82 -20.51
C THR A 235 4.88 -3.34 -20.70
N GLY A 236 3.93 -2.43 -20.86
CA GLY A 236 2.50 -2.77 -21.04
C GLY A 236 1.77 -3.15 -19.75
N GLY A 237 2.42 -3.10 -18.58
CA GLY A 237 1.80 -3.29 -17.28
C GLY A 237 1.45 -1.98 -16.57
N SER A 238 0.58 -2.05 -15.56
CA SER A 238 0.29 -0.92 -14.68
C SER A 238 1.40 -0.72 -13.64
N VAL A 239 1.56 0.50 -13.14
CA VAL A 239 2.48 0.78 -12.03
C VAL A 239 1.86 0.28 -10.71
N VAL A 240 2.62 -0.54 -10.00
CA VAL A 240 2.28 -1.08 -8.68
C VAL A 240 3.13 -0.38 -7.63
N GLU A 241 2.46 0.18 -6.63
CA GLU A 241 3.12 0.82 -5.49
C GLU A 241 3.36 -0.23 -4.40
N VAL A 242 4.60 -0.43 -3.98
CA VAL A 242 4.96 -1.35 -2.90
C VAL A 242 5.46 -0.54 -1.72
N LYS A 243 4.68 -0.53 -0.64
CA LYS A 243 4.99 0.25 0.57
C LYS A 243 5.80 -0.53 1.60
N GLY A 244 6.57 0.22 2.37
CA GLY A 244 7.12 -0.23 3.66
C GLY A 244 8.34 -1.13 3.54
N VAL A 245 9.18 -0.96 2.51
CA VAL A 245 10.48 -1.64 2.46
C VAL A 245 11.40 -0.97 3.47
N GLN A 246 11.67 -1.64 4.60
CA GLN A 246 12.48 -1.07 5.69
C GLN A 246 13.96 -1.37 5.55
N LYS A 247 14.29 -2.56 5.03
CA LYS A 247 15.68 -3.04 4.94
C LYS A 247 16.16 -2.91 3.50
N LEU A 248 17.28 -2.23 3.34
CA LEU A 248 17.90 -1.99 2.04
C LEU A 248 18.13 -3.29 1.25
N ASN A 249 18.62 -4.34 1.92
CA ASN A 249 18.88 -5.64 1.29
C ASN A 249 17.62 -6.44 0.89
N LEU A 250 16.42 -5.94 1.21
CA LEU A 250 15.17 -6.49 0.72
C LEU A 250 14.71 -5.82 -0.58
N LEU A 251 15.22 -4.63 -0.93
CA LEU A 251 14.79 -3.88 -2.12
C LEU A 251 14.91 -4.74 -3.38
N ALA A 252 16.10 -5.28 -3.66
CA ALA A 252 16.30 -6.10 -4.85
C ALA A 252 15.38 -7.32 -4.88
N LYS A 253 15.15 -7.97 -3.73
CA LYS A 253 14.24 -9.14 -3.64
C LYS A 253 12.80 -8.77 -3.93
N VAL A 254 12.31 -7.67 -3.34
CA VAL A 254 10.95 -7.16 -3.57
C VAL A 254 10.74 -6.81 -5.04
N ILE A 255 11.73 -6.18 -5.67
CA ILE A 255 11.69 -5.84 -7.09
C ILE A 255 11.65 -7.11 -7.96
N VAL A 256 12.49 -8.11 -7.66
CA VAL A 256 12.51 -9.39 -8.39
C VAL A 256 11.20 -10.14 -8.24
N TYR A 257 10.63 -10.19 -7.03
CA TYR A 257 9.34 -10.83 -6.80
C TYR A 257 8.23 -10.13 -7.57
N GLU A 258 8.13 -8.80 -7.46
CA GLU A 258 7.10 -8.01 -8.14
C GLU A 258 7.25 -8.10 -9.67
N LEU A 259 8.48 -8.06 -10.20
CA LEU A 259 8.77 -8.32 -11.60
C LEU A 259 8.23 -9.69 -12.05
N THR A 260 8.54 -10.74 -11.29
CA THR A 260 8.10 -12.10 -11.59
C THR A 260 6.58 -12.23 -11.53
N ARG A 261 5.95 -11.58 -10.54
CA ARG A 261 4.50 -11.51 -10.40
C ARG A 261 3.86 -10.84 -11.62
N GLN A 262 4.36 -9.66 -12.02
CA GLN A 262 3.83 -8.91 -13.14
C GLN A 262 3.93 -9.68 -14.45
N VAL A 263 5.09 -10.28 -14.74
CA VAL A 263 5.28 -11.12 -15.94
C VAL A 263 4.39 -12.37 -15.89
N GLY A 264 4.25 -12.99 -14.71
CA GLY A 264 3.36 -14.14 -14.52
C GLY A 264 1.90 -13.79 -14.80
N LEU A 265 1.38 -12.68 -14.25
CA LEU A 265 0.02 -12.21 -14.54
C LEU A 265 -0.16 -11.84 -16.03
N GLY A 266 0.86 -11.28 -16.66
CA GLY A 266 0.87 -11.05 -18.11
C GLY A 266 0.71 -12.33 -18.94
N LYS A 267 1.35 -13.43 -18.52
CA LYS A 267 1.17 -14.76 -19.16
C LYS A 267 -0.25 -15.30 -18.96
N ILE A 268 -0.81 -15.17 -17.75
CA ILE A 268 -2.20 -15.56 -17.49
C ILE A 268 -3.14 -14.76 -18.41
N ALA A 269 -2.98 -13.44 -18.50
CA ALA A 269 -3.77 -12.59 -19.38
C ALA A 269 -3.65 -12.99 -20.86
N ALA A 270 -2.44 -13.34 -21.32
CA ALA A 270 -2.22 -13.83 -22.68
C ALA A 270 -2.95 -15.15 -22.93
N ASP A 271 -2.97 -16.08 -21.97
CA ASP A 271 -3.67 -17.35 -22.10
C ASP A 271 -5.20 -17.18 -22.06
N ILE A 272 -5.73 -16.23 -21.27
CA ILE A 272 -7.14 -15.84 -21.33
C ILE A 272 -7.49 -15.33 -22.74
N LYS A 273 -6.65 -14.46 -23.32
CA LYS A 273 -6.85 -13.94 -24.68
C LYS A 273 -6.77 -15.03 -25.75
N LYS A 274 -5.85 -16.00 -25.62
CA LYS A 274 -5.75 -17.16 -26.53
C LYS A 274 -7.01 -18.03 -26.53
N ARG A 275 -7.74 -18.08 -25.41
CA ARG A 275 -9.06 -18.75 -25.32
C ARG A 275 -10.18 -17.98 -26.03
N GLY A 276 -9.89 -16.84 -26.67
CA GLY A 276 -10.87 -16.01 -27.38
C GLY A 276 -11.74 -15.16 -26.45
N ILE A 277 -11.42 -15.11 -25.16
CA ILE A 277 -12.18 -14.33 -24.17
C ILE A 277 -11.81 -12.85 -24.35
N ARG A 278 -12.81 -12.03 -24.66
CA ARG A 278 -12.65 -10.56 -24.81
C ARG A 278 -13.12 -9.77 -23.59
N ARG A 279 -13.97 -10.40 -22.78
CA ARG A 279 -14.50 -9.87 -21.52
C ARG A 279 -14.76 -11.05 -20.59
N VAL A 280 -14.24 -10.99 -19.37
CA VAL A 280 -14.61 -11.96 -18.34
C VAL A 280 -15.99 -11.58 -17.83
N ARG A 281 -16.97 -12.45 -18.06
CA ARG A 281 -18.32 -12.29 -17.50
C ARG A 281 -18.35 -13.01 -16.18
N CYS A 282 -18.74 -12.27 -15.14
CA CYS A 282 -18.89 -12.80 -13.80
C CYS A 282 -20.36 -12.88 -13.42
N THR A 283 -20.70 -13.82 -12.54
CA THR A 283 -22.00 -13.88 -11.87
C THR A 283 -21.76 -14.13 -10.40
N THR A 284 -22.41 -13.35 -9.55
CA THR A 284 -22.26 -13.44 -8.09
C THR A 284 -23.56 -13.91 -7.46
N LYS A 285 -23.52 -14.95 -6.62
CA LYS A 285 -24.70 -15.47 -5.89
C LYS A 285 -24.33 -15.90 -4.46
N ASP A 286 -25.27 -15.72 -3.54
CA ASP A 286 -25.24 -16.42 -2.25
C ASP A 286 -25.53 -17.90 -2.49
N VAL A 287 -24.63 -18.76 -2.01
CA VAL A 287 -24.68 -20.22 -2.13
C VAL A 287 -24.61 -20.91 -0.76
N THR A 288 -24.88 -20.16 0.31
CA THR A 288 -24.79 -20.62 1.71
C THR A 288 -25.56 -21.92 1.94
N ASP A 289 -26.76 -22.02 1.36
CA ASP A 289 -27.65 -23.16 1.56
C ASP A 289 -27.10 -24.46 0.95
N LEU A 290 -26.30 -24.40 -0.12
CA LEU A 290 -25.64 -25.57 -0.72
C LEU A 290 -24.62 -26.19 0.23
N PHE A 291 -23.98 -25.37 1.07
CA PHE A 291 -22.89 -25.82 1.92
C PHE A 291 -23.30 -26.14 3.37
N ARG A 292 -24.61 -26.14 3.68
CA ARG A 292 -25.11 -26.53 5.02
C ARG A 292 -24.75 -27.96 5.42
N SER A 293 -24.72 -28.86 4.44
CA SER A 293 -24.36 -30.27 4.59
C SER A 293 -23.02 -30.61 3.94
N ALA A 294 -22.16 -29.60 3.70
CA ALA A 294 -20.90 -29.80 3.00
C ALA A 294 -19.93 -30.70 3.76
N THR A 295 -18.97 -31.23 3.02
CA THR A 295 -17.85 -32.03 3.49
C THR A 295 -16.64 -31.15 3.86
N SER A 296 -16.53 -29.96 3.27
CA SER A 296 -15.46 -29.01 3.58
C SER A 296 -15.59 -28.47 5.01
N LYS A 297 -14.62 -28.81 5.87
CA LYS A 297 -14.59 -28.35 7.27
C LYS A 297 -14.61 -26.83 7.41
N VAL A 298 -14.01 -26.11 6.46
CA VAL A 298 -13.94 -24.65 6.46
C VAL A 298 -15.33 -24.06 6.21
N LEU A 299 -16.00 -24.49 5.13
CA LEU A 299 -17.32 -23.99 4.76
C LEU A 299 -18.38 -24.38 5.80
N VAL A 300 -18.34 -25.62 6.31
CA VAL A 300 -19.24 -26.07 7.38
C VAL A 300 -19.08 -25.21 8.64
N LYS A 301 -17.85 -24.88 9.01
CA LYS A 301 -17.59 -24.01 10.17
C LYS A 301 -18.19 -22.62 9.96
N SER A 302 -17.93 -22.01 8.80
CA SER A 302 -18.48 -20.69 8.43
C SER A 302 -20.00 -20.66 8.47
N VAL A 303 -20.66 -21.63 7.85
CA VAL A 303 -22.14 -21.71 7.85
C VAL A 303 -22.68 -21.90 9.27
N LYS A 304 -22.02 -22.74 10.09
CA LYS A 304 -22.42 -22.94 11.50
C LYS A 304 -22.23 -21.71 12.38
N SER A 305 -21.27 -20.84 12.06
CA SER A 305 -21.10 -19.55 12.73
C SER A 305 -22.04 -18.45 12.22
N GLY A 306 -22.94 -18.76 11.28
CA GLY A 306 -23.89 -17.81 10.72
C GLY A 306 -23.31 -16.93 9.61
N GLU A 307 -22.12 -17.25 9.10
CA GLU A 307 -21.52 -16.55 7.96
C GLU A 307 -22.24 -16.91 6.65
N ARG A 308 -22.18 -16.00 5.69
CA ARG A 308 -22.64 -16.22 4.31
C ARG A 308 -21.52 -16.76 3.46
N VAL A 309 -21.83 -17.70 2.57
CA VAL A 309 -20.92 -18.18 1.53
C VAL A 309 -21.39 -17.63 0.19
N VAL A 310 -20.59 -16.74 -0.38
CA VAL A 310 -20.87 -16.09 -1.66
C VAL A 310 -19.94 -16.67 -2.73
N CYS A 311 -20.50 -17.02 -3.89
CA CYS A 311 -19.76 -17.52 -5.03
C CYS A 311 -19.70 -16.46 -6.14
N VAL A 312 -18.52 -16.23 -6.68
CA VAL A 312 -18.30 -15.52 -7.94
C VAL A 312 -17.89 -16.54 -8.99
N SER A 313 -18.69 -16.72 -10.03
CA SER A 313 -18.30 -17.48 -11.21
C SER A 313 -17.62 -16.56 -12.23
N ALA A 314 -16.67 -17.10 -13.00
CA ALA A 314 -16.00 -16.39 -14.08
C ALA A 314 -15.92 -17.27 -15.33
N GLU A 315 -16.62 -16.87 -16.39
CA GLU A 315 -16.71 -17.65 -17.62
C GLU A 315 -15.36 -17.84 -18.30
N GLY A 316 -15.05 -19.07 -18.68
CA GLY A 316 -13.86 -19.42 -19.47
C GLY A 316 -12.53 -19.44 -18.70
N LEU A 317 -12.54 -19.16 -17.40
CA LEU A 317 -11.33 -19.12 -16.56
C LEU A 317 -10.99 -20.45 -15.87
N ALA A 318 -11.73 -21.54 -16.11
CA ALA A 318 -11.41 -22.84 -15.50
C ALA A 318 -9.96 -23.26 -15.77
N GLY A 319 -9.27 -23.71 -14.73
CA GLY A 319 -7.86 -24.10 -14.77
C GLY A 319 -6.85 -22.94 -14.77
N LEU A 320 -7.30 -21.68 -14.87
CA LEU A 320 -6.41 -20.50 -14.86
C LEU A 320 -6.26 -19.86 -13.47
N LEU A 321 -7.15 -20.17 -12.52
CA LEU A 321 -7.01 -19.68 -11.15
C LEU A 321 -5.85 -20.37 -10.43
N GLY A 322 -5.72 -21.68 -10.68
CA GLY A 322 -4.63 -22.51 -10.17
C GLY A 322 -3.39 -22.56 -11.07
N TYR A 323 -3.43 -22.02 -12.29
CA TYR A 323 -2.29 -21.99 -13.20
C TYR A 323 -1.14 -21.16 -12.63
N GLU A 324 0.05 -21.76 -12.63
CA GLU A 324 1.26 -21.24 -11.98
C GLU A 324 2.36 -21.04 -13.03
N PRO A 325 2.37 -19.90 -13.76
CA PRO A 325 3.41 -19.60 -14.75
C PRO A 325 4.81 -19.44 -14.16
N TYR A 326 4.89 -19.07 -12.87
CA TYR A 326 6.09 -18.99 -12.05
C TYR A 326 5.72 -19.43 -10.64
N GLU A 327 6.68 -20.02 -9.93
CA GLU A 327 6.49 -20.49 -8.56
C GLU A 327 5.89 -19.40 -7.66
N GLY A 328 4.80 -19.74 -6.98
CA GLY A 328 4.05 -18.86 -6.09
C GLY A 328 3.13 -17.85 -6.79
N ILE A 329 3.19 -17.69 -8.11
CA ILE A 329 2.40 -16.68 -8.84
C ILE A 329 1.17 -17.34 -9.47
N ARG A 330 -0.01 -17.12 -8.86
CA ARG A 330 -1.30 -17.68 -9.31
C ARG A 330 -2.40 -16.63 -9.18
N LEU A 331 -3.35 -16.59 -10.11
CA LEU A 331 -4.50 -15.69 -10.01
C LEU A 331 -5.34 -15.98 -8.76
N GLY A 332 -5.46 -17.25 -8.34
CA GLY A 332 -6.09 -17.64 -7.08
C GLY A 332 -5.40 -17.04 -5.83
N LYS A 333 -4.07 -16.88 -5.85
CA LYS A 333 -3.33 -16.23 -4.74
C LYS A 333 -3.71 -14.75 -4.63
N GLU A 334 -3.80 -14.05 -5.76
CA GLU A 334 -4.22 -12.63 -5.81
C GLU A 334 -5.64 -12.44 -5.23
N LEU A 335 -6.57 -13.32 -5.58
CA LEU A 335 -7.94 -13.30 -5.05
C LEU A 335 -7.97 -13.57 -3.55
N ALA A 336 -7.17 -14.53 -3.06
CA ALA A 336 -7.05 -14.81 -1.64
C ALA A 336 -6.47 -13.63 -0.85
N GLU A 337 -5.51 -12.89 -1.42
CA GLU A 337 -4.94 -11.70 -0.79
C GLU A 337 -5.96 -10.56 -0.68
N ILE A 338 -6.81 -10.36 -1.68
CA ILE A 338 -7.93 -9.38 -1.61
C ILE A 338 -8.90 -9.73 -0.47
N ALA A 339 -9.24 -11.01 -0.33
CA ALA A 339 -10.10 -11.46 0.77
C ALA A 339 -9.45 -11.23 2.14
N ARG A 340 -8.15 -11.55 2.29
CA ARG A 340 -7.40 -11.29 3.53
C ARG A 340 -7.29 -9.80 3.85
N ALA A 341 -7.08 -8.95 2.85
CA ALA A 341 -7.05 -7.50 3.03
C ALA A 341 -8.39 -6.94 3.55
N ASN A 342 -9.50 -7.63 3.29
CA ASN A 342 -10.84 -7.34 3.83
C ASN A 342 -11.14 -8.10 5.15
N SER A 343 -10.12 -8.59 5.84
CA SER A 343 -10.24 -9.31 7.11
C SER A 343 -11.06 -10.61 7.02
N LEU A 344 -11.02 -11.29 5.86
CA LEU A 344 -11.56 -12.65 5.68
C LEU A 344 -10.41 -13.68 5.61
N GLY A 345 -10.73 -14.98 5.80
CA GLY A 345 -9.72 -16.04 5.85
C GLY A 345 -9.01 -16.33 4.50
N GLY A 346 -9.58 -15.91 3.39
CA GLY A 346 -9.12 -16.20 2.03
C GLY A 346 -10.28 -16.52 1.10
N VAL A 347 -10.00 -17.26 0.03
CA VAL A 347 -11.00 -17.79 -0.90
C VAL A 347 -10.77 -19.29 -1.09
N ILE A 348 -11.79 -20.00 -1.57
CA ILE A 348 -11.68 -21.37 -2.08
C ILE A 348 -12.08 -21.34 -3.56
N HIS A 349 -11.22 -21.78 -4.46
CA HIS A 349 -11.52 -21.73 -5.90
C HIS A 349 -11.59 -23.09 -6.59
N SER A 350 -12.28 -23.16 -7.74
CA SER A 350 -12.60 -24.40 -8.46
C SER A 350 -11.39 -25.28 -8.75
N ASP A 351 -10.25 -24.66 -9.10
CA ASP A 351 -9.03 -25.39 -9.43
C ASP A 351 -8.33 -26.04 -8.21
N GLU A 352 -8.79 -25.75 -6.98
CA GLU A 352 -8.28 -26.34 -5.73
C GLU A 352 -9.34 -27.05 -4.88
N PHE A 353 -10.60 -27.14 -5.33
CA PHE A 353 -11.73 -27.72 -4.60
C PHE A 353 -11.42 -29.07 -3.94
N GLY A 354 -10.84 -30.01 -4.69
CA GLY A 354 -10.49 -31.33 -4.15
C GLY A 354 -9.46 -31.29 -3.00
N ARG A 355 -8.55 -30.31 -3.00
CA ARG A 355 -7.57 -30.10 -1.91
C ARG A 355 -8.20 -29.40 -0.70
N GLN A 356 -9.24 -28.60 -0.92
CA GLN A 356 -9.98 -27.84 0.11
C GLN A 356 -11.20 -28.59 0.67
N GLY A 357 -11.35 -29.86 0.29
CA GLY A 357 -12.39 -30.76 0.79
C GLY A 357 -13.79 -30.45 0.25
N VAL A 358 -13.89 -29.85 -0.93
CA VAL A 358 -15.15 -29.74 -1.67
C VAL A 358 -15.31 -30.98 -2.56
N SER A 359 -16.40 -31.72 -2.40
CA SER A 359 -16.63 -32.96 -3.14
C SER A 359 -16.97 -32.69 -4.62
N LYS A 360 -16.92 -33.73 -5.45
CA LYS A 360 -17.32 -33.59 -6.86
C LYS A 360 -18.81 -33.29 -6.99
N GLU A 361 -19.63 -33.92 -6.16
CA GLU A 361 -21.07 -33.72 -6.12
C GLU A 361 -21.41 -32.28 -5.72
N GLU A 362 -20.73 -31.73 -4.70
CA GLU A 362 -20.87 -30.33 -4.28
C GLU A 362 -20.46 -29.35 -5.39
N ALA A 363 -19.38 -29.64 -6.12
CA ALA A 363 -18.94 -28.82 -7.24
C ALA A 363 -19.96 -28.83 -8.39
N GLU A 364 -20.54 -29.99 -8.71
CA GLU A 364 -21.60 -30.13 -9.73
C GLU A 364 -22.90 -29.41 -9.32
N GLU A 365 -23.27 -29.45 -8.05
CA GLU A 365 -24.41 -28.69 -7.51
C GLU A 365 -24.17 -27.18 -7.57
N LEU A 366 -22.95 -26.74 -7.22
CA LEU A 366 -22.55 -25.34 -7.36
C LEU A 366 -22.63 -24.86 -8.81
N GLU A 367 -22.10 -25.65 -9.75
CA GLU A 367 -22.18 -25.35 -11.19
C GLU A 367 -23.62 -25.14 -11.66
N LYS A 368 -24.53 -26.04 -11.25
CA LYS A 368 -25.97 -25.94 -11.55
C LYS A 368 -26.60 -24.71 -10.92
N ALA A 369 -26.32 -24.43 -9.65
CA ALA A 369 -26.88 -23.27 -8.93
C ALA A 369 -26.41 -21.93 -9.51
N MET A 370 -25.15 -21.86 -9.94
CA MET A 370 -24.61 -20.67 -10.60
C MET A 370 -25.18 -20.47 -11.99
N GLY A 371 -25.64 -21.53 -12.67
CA GLY A 371 -26.07 -21.47 -14.07
C GLY A 371 -24.92 -21.11 -15.01
N ALA A 372 -23.70 -21.49 -14.62
CA ALA A 372 -22.49 -21.13 -15.34
C ALA A 372 -22.26 -22.05 -16.55
N GLY A 373 -21.74 -21.49 -17.65
CA GLY A 373 -21.36 -22.27 -18.83
C GLY A 373 -20.18 -23.21 -18.53
N LYS A 374 -20.06 -24.29 -19.33
CA LYS A 374 -18.90 -25.20 -19.25
C LYS A 374 -17.58 -24.42 -19.34
N GLY A 375 -16.63 -24.76 -18.47
CA GLY A 375 -15.31 -24.10 -18.41
C GLY A 375 -15.29 -22.79 -17.61
N SER A 376 -16.33 -22.51 -16.82
CA SER A 376 -16.31 -21.43 -15.83
C SER A 376 -15.46 -21.82 -14.62
N ALA A 377 -14.75 -20.84 -14.06
CA ALA A 377 -14.14 -20.98 -12.74
C ALA A 377 -15.09 -20.48 -11.65
N PHE A 378 -14.91 -20.96 -10.43
CA PHE A 378 -15.72 -20.58 -9.28
C PHE A 378 -14.81 -20.14 -8.14
N VAL A 379 -15.20 -19.07 -7.43
CA VAL A 379 -14.48 -18.54 -6.28
C VAL A 379 -15.47 -18.36 -5.15
N LEU A 380 -15.25 -19.05 -4.03
CA LEU A 380 -16.06 -18.99 -2.83
C LEU A 380 -15.36 -18.09 -1.81
N VAL A 381 -16.13 -17.19 -1.21
CA VAL A 381 -15.71 -16.38 -0.07
C VAL A 381 -16.74 -16.50 1.04
N ALA A 382 -16.28 -16.66 2.27
CA ALA A 382 -17.15 -16.80 3.45
C ALA A 382 -16.86 -15.69 4.47
N GLY A 383 -17.92 -15.15 5.07
CA GLY A 383 -17.83 -14.15 6.14
C GLY A 383 -19.18 -13.52 6.47
N ASP A 384 -19.17 -12.48 7.30
CA ASP A 384 -20.35 -11.65 7.57
C ASP A 384 -20.98 -11.16 6.25
N GLU A 385 -22.31 -11.12 6.17
CA GLU A 385 -23.05 -10.81 4.93
C GLU A 385 -22.51 -9.57 4.18
N SER A 386 -22.31 -8.46 4.90
CA SER A 386 -21.76 -7.22 4.31
C SER A 386 -20.34 -7.41 3.76
N LYS A 387 -19.47 -8.10 4.52
CA LYS A 387 -18.06 -8.34 4.12
C LYS A 387 -17.93 -9.34 3.00
N ALA A 388 -18.73 -10.41 3.03
CA ALA A 388 -18.74 -11.44 1.99
C ALA A 388 -19.19 -10.84 0.65
N ASN A 389 -20.30 -10.09 0.65
CA ASN A 389 -20.80 -9.40 -0.55
C ASN A 389 -19.84 -8.31 -1.05
N GLY A 390 -19.30 -7.48 -0.15
CA GLY A 390 -18.31 -6.46 -0.50
C GLY A 390 -17.03 -7.06 -1.08
N THR A 391 -16.54 -8.16 -0.50
CA THR A 391 -15.37 -8.88 -1.01
C THR A 391 -15.68 -9.54 -2.35
N ALA A 392 -16.85 -10.16 -2.52
CA ALA A 392 -17.24 -10.76 -3.80
C ALA A 392 -17.24 -9.75 -4.94
N ALA A 393 -17.72 -8.51 -4.71
CA ALA A 393 -17.65 -7.44 -5.70
C ALA A 393 -16.20 -7.08 -6.10
N LEU A 394 -15.27 -7.10 -5.14
CA LEU A 394 -13.84 -6.88 -5.41
C LEU A 394 -13.21 -8.04 -6.18
N LEU A 395 -13.59 -9.28 -5.85
CA LEU A 395 -13.14 -10.47 -6.58
C LEU A 395 -13.64 -10.45 -8.03
N GLU A 396 -14.91 -10.08 -8.25
CA GLU A 396 -15.49 -9.88 -9.57
C GLU A 396 -14.72 -8.82 -10.38
N ALA A 397 -14.43 -7.67 -9.78
CA ALA A 397 -13.62 -6.63 -10.42
C ALA A 397 -12.22 -7.15 -10.79
N ARG A 398 -11.56 -7.88 -9.89
CA ARG A 398 -10.22 -8.45 -10.15
C ARG A 398 -10.23 -9.51 -11.26
N LEU A 399 -11.25 -10.36 -11.30
CA LEU A 399 -11.44 -11.34 -12.36
C LEU A 399 -11.67 -10.64 -13.71
N GLY A 400 -12.42 -9.53 -13.72
CA GLY A 400 -12.58 -8.67 -14.89
C GLY A 400 -11.25 -8.11 -15.41
N GLN A 401 -10.39 -7.65 -14.51
CA GLN A 401 -9.06 -7.09 -14.80
C GLN A 401 -8.03 -8.15 -15.24
N ALA A 402 -8.29 -9.45 -15.06
CA ALA A 402 -7.35 -10.50 -15.41
C ALA A 402 -6.97 -10.51 -16.91
N LEU A 403 -7.82 -9.96 -17.79
CA LEU A 403 -7.54 -9.77 -19.22
C LEU A 403 -6.50 -8.67 -19.49
N GLU A 404 -6.41 -7.68 -18.62
CA GLU A 404 -5.48 -6.56 -18.73
C GLU A 404 -4.10 -6.93 -18.17
N GLY A 405 -4.02 -7.98 -17.35
CA GLY A 405 -2.80 -8.48 -16.74
C GLY A 405 -2.60 -7.88 -15.35
N VAL A 406 -1.73 -6.89 -15.24
CA VAL A 406 -1.34 -6.30 -13.95
C VAL A 406 -2.21 -5.07 -13.67
N PRO A 407 -3.10 -5.09 -12.66
CA PRO A 407 -3.84 -3.90 -12.27
C PRO A 407 -2.98 -2.95 -11.44
N GLY A 408 -3.28 -1.65 -11.54
CA GLY A 408 -2.68 -0.63 -10.68
C GLY A 408 -3.21 -0.73 -9.26
N GLU A 409 -2.33 -1.08 -8.32
CA GLU A 409 -2.68 -1.32 -6.92
C GLU A 409 -1.55 -0.94 -5.97
N THR A 410 -1.87 -0.79 -4.69
CA THR A 410 -0.86 -0.66 -3.64
C THR A 410 -0.72 -1.99 -2.90
N ARG A 411 0.52 -2.45 -2.75
CA ARG A 411 0.93 -3.68 -2.09
C ARG A 411 1.86 -3.35 -0.92
N ALA A 412 2.02 -4.29 0.01
CA ALA A 412 2.97 -4.19 1.11
C ALA A 412 4.09 -5.22 0.92
N ALA A 413 5.33 -4.84 1.21
CA ALA A 413 6.45 -5.78 1.23
C ALA A 413 6.36 -6.71 2.46
N THR A 414 6.73 -7.98 2.29
CA THR A 414 6.90 -8.94 3.40
C THR A 414 8.36 -9.00 3.86
N GLU A 415 8.63 -9.64 5.00
CA GLU A 415 10.00 -9.78 5.52
C GLU A 415 10.88 -10.69 4.65
N GLU A 416 10.25 -11.57 3.88
CA GLU A 416 10.89 -12.50 2.94
C GLU A 416 11.21 -11.84 1.60
N GLY A 417 10.63 -10.66 1.33
CA GLY A 417 10.75 -9.94 0.06
C GLY A 417 9.66 -10.27 -0.96
N GLU A 418 8.52 -10.83 -0.54
CA GLU A 418 7.32 -10.93 -1.38
C GLU A 418 6.50 -9.62 -1.28
N THR A 419 5.47 -9.50 -2.13
CA THR A 419 4.47 -8.43 -2.03
C THR A 419 3.08 -9.00 -1.84
N ARG A 420 2.29 -8.39 -0.95
CA ARG A 420 0.88 -8.74 -0.70
C ARG A 420 -0.04 -7.57 -1.02
N TYR A 421 -1.21 -7.85 -1.62
CA TYR A 421 -2.22 -6.83 -1.85
C TYR A 421 -2.59 -6.11 -0.54
N MET A 422 -2.66 -4.78 -0.61
CA MET A 422 -3.05 -3.95 0.53
C MET A 422 -4.35 -3.20 0.26
N ARG A 423 -4.42 -2.46 -0.85
CA ARG A 423 -5.57 -1.64 -1.25
C ARG A 423 -5.49 -1.23 -2.73
N PRO A 424 -6.58 -0.71 -3.33
CA PRO A 424 -6.53 -0.09 -4.65
C PRO A 424 -5.55 1.08 -4.66
N ARG A 425 -4.96 1.37 -5.83
CA ARG A 425 -4.04 2.49 -5.95
C ARG A 425 -4.77 3.81 -5.62
N PRO A 426 -4.16 4.68 -4.80
CA PRO A 426 -4.56 6.07 -4.62
C PRO A 426 -4.87 6.81 -5.92
N GLY A 427 -5.97 7.57 -5.94
CA GLY A 427 -6.23 8.54 -6.99
C GLY A 427 -5.37 9.81 -6.85
N PRO A 428 -5.22 10.61 -7.92
CA PRO A 428 -4.39 11.83 -7.90
C PRO A 428 -5.00 12.95 -7.05
N ALA A 429 -6.32 12.97 -6.85
CA ALA A 429 -7.05 14.02 -6.14
C ALA A 429 -7.13 13.75 -4.63
N ARG A 430 -5.97 13.68 -3.95
CA ARG A 430 -5.87 13.42 -2.51
C ARG A 430 -5.34 14.59 -1.67
N MET A 431 -4.88 15.64 -2.33
CA MET A 431 -4.29 16.80 -1.67
C MET A 431 -5.24 17.99 -1.74
N TYR A 432 -5.29 18.75 -0.66
CA TYR A 432 -5.97 20.03 -0.56
C TYR A 432 -5.19 20.93 0.43
N PRO A 433 -5.32 22.27 0.39
CA PRO A 433 -4.52 23.17 1.23
C PRO A 433 -4.69 22.96 2.75
N GLU A 434 -3.59 23.06 3.50
CA GLU A 434 -3.59 23.21 4.96
C GLU A 434 -3.72 24.70 5.31
N THR A 435 -4.94 25.16 5.57
CA THR A 435 -5.21 26.59 5.79
C THR A 435 -4.87 27.07 7.21
N ASP A 436 -4.59 26.17 8.15
CA ASP A 436 -4.27 26.54 9.52
C ASP A 436 -2.81 27.00 9.67
N VAL A 437 -1.95 26.66 8.69
CA VAL A 437 -0.54 27.05 8.67
C VAL A 437 -0.31 28.06 7.55
N PRO A 438 0.20 29.27 7.85
CA PRO A 438 0.49 30.26 6.82
C PRO A 438 1.66 29.82 5.93
N GLU A 439 1.73 30.41 4.74
CA GLU A 439 2.84 30.29 3.82
C GLU A 439 4.19 30.69 4.48
N ILE A 440 5.27 30.03 4.05
CA ILE A 440 6.62 30.29 4.57
C ILE A 440 7.50 30.74 3.42
N VAL A 441 7.91 32.01 3.45
CA VAL A 441 8.81 32.59 2.46
C VAL A 441 10.25 32.19 2.73
N VAL A 442 10.92 31.62 1.72
CA VAL A 442 12.32 31.20 1.77
C VAL A 442 13.19 32.28 1.14
N SER A 443 13.75 33.17 1.97
CA SER A 443 14.62 34.24 1.49
C SER A 443 15.84 33.70 0.74
N PRO A 444 16.40 34.43 -0.25
CA PRO A 444 17.61 34.01 -0.98
C PRO A 444 18.77 33.64 -0.03
N ARG A 445 18.99 34.44 1.02
CA ARG A 445 20.02 34.18 2.05
C ARG A 445 19.82 32.86 2.81
N ARG A 446 18.58 32.35 2.91
CA ARG A 446 18.28 31.06 3.56
C ARG A 446 18.56 29.88 2.62
N LYS A 447 18.59 30.14 1.31
CA LYS A 447 18.93 29.15 0.27
C LYS A 447 20.43 29.02 0.02
N GLU A 448 21.23 29.96 0.53
CA GLU A 448 22.69 29.94 0.53
C GLU A 448 23.19 29.27 1.81
#